data_AF-A0A402XKU2-F1
#
_entry.id   AF-A0A402XKU2-F1
#
_cell.length_a   1.000
_cell.length_b   1.000
_cell.length_c   1.000
_cell.angle_alpha   90.00
_cell.angle_beta   90.00
_cell.angle_gamma   90.00
#
_symmetry.space_group_name_H-M   'P 1'
#
loop_
_entity.id
_entity.type
_entity.pdbx_description
1 polymer ?
#
loop_
_entity_poly.entity_id
_entity_poly.type
_entity_poly.pdbx_seq_one_letter_code
_entity_poly.pdbx_strand_id
1 'polypeptide(L)'
;MLSRRIYRPKDLFSLMQSDLATENFFISACEIDIIDNFPEIRIQAEVSARENRVRRFGGEPEVLISEIYDEILKKHPQLSPATVEKIIDLEIQMEKIVLYKNTRGGCLFEKAISDGCKVILISDMYLPSAILKELLTSCGYDISNIPVYSSGEERYSKNSGKLFSIVKKNENVDIASWMHVGDNVHADILNAKKLGINTLHADWSEYNHGVSNHWKAKDIIGESICKALLLKQVSAFHQNDPLNEIGFKVFGPLLLGYVSWLANQLKIHKIDKALFLARDAHLIYKIYNEYFSEEHVKCEYLYISRASAYMVGMTDWPMHRIWHLFGGKNKKTIKKILAIAGLDASEHISDIHHVGFPDEEYIPVSGEEHKVHWLINKLFPYILLKNTQHREVYADYFKTACEGYKNIALIDVGWMGNIQSVFARSLGAQWAQKQIHGFYLATFAGANDNRSIYNKMFGWLTNYGHPQDKCDLFLSGGVEIMEFAMADNTGSTIGYKKTEDGIIPVREDSSGSEIEYLKKAARLQSGIISFFEYVKPLIQKGNYAALNSVVLSEPFFELIARPSSSQLDALSSLTHSESAGSNAERIVLAKKLPLKDKLFPGENYIKELNASYWKEGFKRINRKKFWVKYN
;
A
#
# COMPACT_ATOMS: atom_id res chain seq x y z
N MET A 1 18.41 14.45 -16.00
CA MET A 1 19.20 14.44 -14.75
C MET A 1 18.32 14.19 -13.53
N LEU A 2 17.21 14.91 -13.40
CA LEU A 2 16.23 14.63 -12.35
C LEU A 2 15.08 13.77 -12.88
N SER A 3 14.47 13.00 -11.98
CA SER A 3 13.25 12.24 -12.20
C SER A 3 12.23 12.53 -11.10
N ARG A 4 10.94 12.23 -11.36
CA ARG A 4 9.82 12.55 -10.46
C ARG A 4 9.21 11.27 -9.89
N ARG A 5 8.75 11.35 -8.63
CA ARG A 5 7.97 10.29 -7.95
C ARG A 5 6.50 10.22 -8.39
N ILE A 6 6.09 11.17 -9.22
CA ILE A 6 4.76 11.28 -9.81
C ILE A 6 4.83 11.08 -11.33
N TYR A 7 3.78 10.52 -11.91
CA TYR A 7 3.74 10.10 -13.31
C TYR A 7 3.64 11.27 -14.29
N ARG A 8 2.83 12.28 -13.94
CA ARG A 8 2.61 13.49 -14.75
C ARG A 8 3.09 14.71 -13.97
N PRO A 9 3.87 15.62 -14.57
CA PRO A 9 4.33 16.82 -13.87
C PRO A 9 3.20 17.65 -13.25
N LYS A 10 2.05 17.78 -13.93
CA LYS A 10 0.89 18.54 -13.44
C LYS A 10 0.19 17.92 -12.22
N ASP A 11 0.42 16.64 -11.92
CA ASP A 11 -0.17 16.02 -10.72
C ASP A 11 0.42 16.61 -9.43
N LEU A 12 1.55 17.33 -9.54
CA LEU A 12 2.09 18.17 -8.48
C LEU A 12 1.03 19.14 -7.92
N PHE A 13 0.20 19.71 -8.79
CA PHE A 13 -0.81 20.67 -8.35
C PHE A 13 -1.92 20.01 -7.54
N SER A 14 -2.19 18.71 -7.74
CA SER A 14 -3.09 17.95 -6.87
C SER A 14 -2.48 17.67 -5.49
N LEU A 15 -1.15 17.49 -5.40
CA LEU A 15 -0.45 17.44 -4.10
C LEU A 15 -0.57 18.79 -3.38
N MET A 16 -0.31 19.90 -4.09
CA MET A 16 -0.46 21.25 -3.54
C MET A 16 -1.89 21.51 -3.06
N GLN A 17 -2.90 21.14 -3.85
CA GLN A 17 -4.30 21.24 -3.47
C GLN A 17 -4.59 20.57 -2.12
N SER A 18 -4.02 19.39 -1.88
CA SER A 18 -4.19 18.68 -0.62
C SER A 18 -3.58 19.46 0.56
N ASP A 19 -2.43 20.12 0.37
CA ASP A 19 -1.81 20.95 1.41
C ASP A 19 -2.60 22.24 1.66
N LEU A 20 -3.07 22.90 0.58
CA LEU A 20 -3.97 24.05 0.69
C LEU A 20 -5.25 23.73 1.49
N ALA A 21 -5.78 22.51 1.33
CA ALA A 21 -6.99 22.03 2.00
C ALA A 21 -6.78 21.55 3.45
N THR A 22 -5.54 21.43 3.93
CA THR A 22 -5.23 20.82 5.24
C THR A 22 -4.41 21.71 6.16
N GLU A 23 -3.64 22.66 5.63
CA GLU A 23 -2.87 23.60 6.45
C GLU A 23 -3.71 24.80 6.87
N ASN A 24 -3.78 25.05 8.18
CA ASN A 24 -4.58 26.13 8.78
C ASN A 24 -4.36 27.51 8.14
N PHE A 25 -3.12 27.81 7.75
CA PHE A 25 -2.80 29.08 7.08
C PHE A 25 -3.60 29.23 5.78
N PHE A 26 -3.52 28.24 4.87
CA PHE A 26 -4.19 28.32 3.57
C PHE A 26 -5.72 28.23 3.70
N ILE A 27 -6.24 27.41 4.62
CA ILE A 27 -7.68 27.33 4.91
C ILE A 27 -8.23 28.71 5.33
N SER A 28 -7.45 29.47 6.10
CA SER A 28 -7.86 30.81 6.54
C SER A 28 -7.64 31.91 5.49
N ALA A 29 -6.71 31.70 4.55
CA ALA A 29 -6.23 32.73 3.63
C ALA A 29 -6.78 32.58 2.19
N CYS A 30 -7.33 31.42 1.83
CA CYS A 30 -7.86 31.11 0.52
C CYS A 30 -9.35 30.79 0.60
N GLU A 31 -10.13 31.26 -0.38
CA GLU A 31 -11.52 30.81 -0.54
C GLU A 31 -11.58 29.34 -0.94
N ILE A 32 -12.64 28.65 -0.52
CA ILE A 32 -12.83 27.22 -0.79
C ILE A 32 -12.79 26.91 -2.30
N ASP A 33 -13.35 27.79 -3.13
CA ASP A 33 -13.36 27.63 -4.59
C ASP A 33 -11.95 27.65 -5.19
N ILE A 34 -11.02 28.40 -4.59
CA ILE A 34 -9.61 28.44 -5.02
C ILE A 34 -8.93 27.12 -4.65
N ILE A 35 -9.18 26.61 -3.44
CA ILE A 35 -8.60 25.36 -2.95
C ILE A 35 -9.11 24.17 -3.78
N ASP A 36 -10.43 24.06 -3.96
CA ASP A 36 -11.06 22.93 -4.64
C ASP A 36 -10.77 22.87 -6.15
N ASN A 37 -10.41 24.01 -6.76
CA ASN A 37 -10.08 24.09 -8.18
C ASN A 37 -8.61 24.44 -8.45
N PHE A 38 -7.74 24.38 -7.43
CA PHE A 38 -6.35 24.86 -7.54
C PHE A 38 -5.58 24.29 -8.74
N PRO A 39 -5.63 22.96 -9.06
CA PRO A 39 -4.90 22.43 -10.20
C PRO A 39 -5.31 23.08 -11.53
N GLU A 40 -6.61 23.32 -11.74
CA GLU A 40 -7.12 23.95 -12.95
C GLU A 40 -6.75 25.43 -12.99
N ILE A 41 -6.93 26.15 -11.89
CA ILE A 41 -6.54 27.57 -11.77
C ILE A 41 -5.06 27.75 -12.11
N ARG A 42 -4.19 26.90 -11.56
CA ARG A 42 -2.75 26.96 -11.77
C ARG A 42 -2.34 26.64 -13.22
N ILE A 43 -2.99 25.68 -13.88
CA ILE A 43 -2.76 25.36 -15.29
C ILE A 43 -3.22 26.52 -16.19
N GLN A 44 -4.43 27.04 -15.96
CA GLN A 44 -4.98 28.14 -16.75
C GLN A 44 -4.22 29.46 -16.57
N ALA A 45 -3.68 29.69 -15.38
CA ALA A 45 -2.81 30.83 -15.11
C ALA A 45 -1.53 30.79 -15.97
N GLU A 46 -0.93 29.60 -16.13
CA GLU A 46 0.24 29.47 -17.00
C GLU A 46 -0.10 29.75 -18.47
N VAL A 47 -1.22 29.19 -18.96
CA VAL A 47 -1.71 29.49 -20.32
C VAL A 47 -1.93 30.99 -20.50
N SER A 48 -2.62 31.63 -19.54
CA SER A 48 -2.92 33.07 -19.58
C SER A 48 -1.64 33.91 -19.57
N ALA A 49 -0.65 33.55 -18.74
CA ALA A 49 0.62 34.26 -18.65
C ALA A 49 1.39 34.18 -19.96
N ARG A 50 1.46 32.99 -20.56
CA ARG A 50 2.10 32.73 -21.86
C ARG A 50 1.45 33.54 -22.98
N GLU A 51 0.11 33.53 -23.06
CA GLU A 51 -0.65 34.31 -24.05
C GLU A 51 -0.46 35.82 -23.87
N ASN A 52 -0.56 36.32 -22.64
CA ASN A 52 -0.39 37.73 -22.33
C ASN A 52 1.00 38.22 -22.67
N ARG A 53 2.03 37.39 -22.47
CA ARG A 53 3.40 37.76 -22.84
C ARG A 53 3.57 37.95 -24.34
N VAL A 54 3.10 36.99 -25.13
CA VAL A 54 3.14 37.09 -26.60
C VAL A 54 2.34 38.30 -27.06
N ARG A 55 1.18 38.57 -26.47
CA ARG A 55 0.35 39.75 -26.80
C ARG A 55 1.07 41.07 -26.50
N ARG A 56 1.79 41.16 -25.38
CA ARG A 56 2.44 42.40 -24.94
C ARG A 56 3.79 42.67 -25.59
N PHE A 57 4.60 41.63 -25.79
CA PHE A 57 6.00 41.77 -26.20
C PHE A 57 6.31 41.12 -27.56
N GLY A 58 5.38 40.33 -28.12
CA GLY A 58 5.67 39.45 -29.25
C GLY A 58 6.63 38.32 -28.88
N GLY A 59 7.02 37.50 -29.87
CA GLY A 59 8.05 36.48 -29.68
C GLY A 59 7.58 35.20 -28.99
N GLU A 60 8.42 34.65 -28.09
CA GLU A 60 8.21 33.33 -27.49
C GLU A 60 7.37 33.39 -26.19
N PRO A 61 6.52 32.37 -25.97
CA PRO A 61 5.63 32.27 -24.82
C PRO A 61 6.36 31.69 -23.59
N GLU A 62 7.62 32.03 -23.38
CA GLU A 62 8.31 31.68 -22.13
C GLU A 62 7.76 32.54 -21.00
N VAL A 63 7.77 32.11 -19.75
CA VAL A 63 7.29 32.91 -18.60
C VAL A 63 8.06 32.50 -17.35
N LEU A 64 8.10 33.35 -16.33
CA LEU A 64 8.56 33.01 -14.98
C LEU A 64 7.39 32.60 -14.10
N ILE A 65 7.67 31.83 -13.05
CA ILE A 65 6.67 31.43 -12.05
C ILE A 65 5.91 32.62 -11.47
N SER A 66 6.58 33.75 -11.20
CA SER A 66 5.95 34.97 -10.71
C SER A 66 4.89 35.50 -11.69
N GLU A 67 5.17 35.48 -13.00
CA GLU A 67 4.23 35.94 -14.03
C GLU A 67 3.00 35.02 -14.13
N ILE A 68 3.15 33.74 -13.79
CA ILE A 68 2.04 32.79 -13.72
C ILE A 68 1.15 33.14 -12.52
N TYR A 69 1.75 33.34 -11.34
CA TYR A 69 1.01 33.64 -10.13
C TYR A 69 0.41 35.05 -10.12
N ASP A 70 0.99 36.00 -10.85
CA ASP A 70 0.38 37.30 -11.13
C ASP A 70 -0.97 37.16 -11.85
N GLU A 71 -1.13 36.18 -12.74
CA GLU A 71 -2.42 35.90 -13.39
C GLU A 71 -3.44 35.32 -12.42
N ILE A 72 -3.01 34.51 -11.44
CA ILE A 72 -3.89 34.05 -10.35
C ILE A 72 -4.35 35.25 -9.52
N LEU A 73 -3.42 36.12 -9.10
CA LEU A 73 -3.72 37.30 -8.30
C LEU A 73 -4.67 38.27 -9.02
N LYS A 74 -4.53 38.46 -10.33
CA LYS A 74 -5.44 39.29 -11.15
C LYS A 74 -6.87 38.73 -11.19
N LYS A 75 -7.01 37.41 -11.33
CA LYS A 75 -8.32 36.75 -11.38
C LYS A 75 -8.95 36.58 -10.00
N HIS A 76 -8.12 36.54 -8.96
CA HIS A 76 -8.52 36.35 -7.56
C HIS A 76 -7.94 37.47 -6.67
N PRO A 77 -8.42 38.73 -6.81
CA PRO A 77 -7.89 39.88 -6.07
C PRO A 77 -8.12 39.81 -4.55
N GLN A 78 -8.93 38.86 -4.07
CA GLN A 78 -9.10 38.53 -2.66
C GLN A 78 -7.85 37.88 -2.04
N LEU A 79 -6.98 37.27 -2.85
CA LEU A 79 -5.71 36.74 -2.36
C LEU A 79 -4.75 37.89 -2.07
N SER A 80 -4.10 37.86 -0.91
CA SER A 80 -3.02 38.81 -0.64
C SER A 80 -1.75 38.43 -1.40
N PRO A 81 -0.90 39.40 -1.81
CA PRO A 81 0.41 39.09 -2.39
C PRO A 81 1.27 38.16 -1.50
N ALA A 82 1.20 38.34 -0.17
CA ALA A 82 1.90 37.47 0.77
C ALA A 82 1.36 36.03 0.78
N THR A 83 0.07 35.83 0.53
CA THR A 83 -0.53 34.50 0.37
C THR A 83 0.00 33.85 -0.91
N VAL A 84 0.05 34.61 -2.01
CA VAL A 84 0.56 34.12 -3.31
C VAL A 84 2.02 33.68 -3.21
N GLU A 85 2.88 34.46 -2.57
CA GLU A 85 4.29 34.07 -2.33
C GLU A 85 4.40 32.74 -1.57
N LYS A 86 3.56 32.52 -0.55
CA LYS A 86 3.53 31.23 0.15
C LYS A 86 3.05 30.06 -0.71
N ILE A 87 2.21 30.30 -1.71
CA ILE A 87 1.79 29.25 -2.66
C ILE A 87 2.94 28.96 -3.66
N ILE A 88 3.70 29.98 -4.07
CA ILE A 88 4.93 29.79 -4.85
C ILE A 88 5.94 28.95 -4.06
N ASP A 89 6.17 29.29 -2.78
CA ASP A 89 7.03 28.51 -1.89
C ASP A 89 6.56 27.06 -1.77
N LEU A 90 5.24 26.84 -1.65
CA LEU A 90 4.65 25.50 -1.64
C LEU A 90 4.93 24.74 -2.94
N GLU A 91 4.81 25.38 -4.11
CA GLU A 91 5.12 24.74 -5.41
C GLU A 91 6.59 24.30 -5.46
N ILE A 92 7.51 25.16 -5.04
CA ILE A 92 8.95 24.87 -5.01
C ILE A 92 9.27 23.76 -4.00
N GLN A 93 8.63 23.77 -2.83
CA GLN A 93 8.77 22.70 -1.84
C GLN A 93 8.24 21.37 -2.36
N MET A 94 7.08 21.36 -3.02
CA MET A 94 6.54 20.16 -3.65
C MET A 94 7.46 19.63 -4.75
N GLU A 95 8.06 20.50 -5.55
CA GLU A 95 9.08 20.12 -6.53
C GLU A 95 10.25 19.39 -5.85
N LYS A 96 10.80 19.92 -4.76
CA LYS A 96 11.88 19.26 -3.99
C LYS A 96 11.48 17.87 -3.49
N ILE A 97 10.24 17.71 -3.02
CA ILE A 97 9.74 16.44 -2.47
C ILE A 97 9.61 15.37 -3.57
N VAL A 98 9.06 15.72 -4.73
CA VAL A 98 8.82 14.74 -5.79
C VAL A 98 10.06 14.44 -6.61
N LEU A 99 11.03 15.35 -6.69
CA LEU A 99 12.24 15.17 -7.48
C LEU A 99 13.27 14.26 -6.81
N TYR A 100 13.97 13.49 -7.62
CA TYR A 100 15.13 12.70 -7.21
C TYR A 100 16.18 12.64 -8.32
N LYS A 101 17.41 12.34 -7.93
CA LYS A 101 18.54 12.12 -8.83
C LYS A 101 18.33 10.86 -9.68
N ASN A 102 18.24 11.01 -10.99
CA ASN A 102 18.17 9.87 -11.90
C ASN A 102 19.52 9.15 -11.95
N THR A 103 19.55 7.84 -11.77
CA THR A 103 20.80 7.06 -11.70
C THR A 103 21.68 7.23 -12.94
N ARG A 104 21.15 6.99 -14.14
CA ARG A 104 21.94 7.08 -15.39
C ARG A 104 22.36 8.52 -15.69
N GLY A 105 21.44 9.48 -15.51
CA GLY A 105 21.74 10.89 -15.68
C GLY A 105 22.78 11.41 -14.67
N GLY A 106 22.75 10.89 -13.44
CA GLY A 106 23.75 11.16 -12.40
C GLY A 106 25.13 10.65 -12.78
N CYS A 107 25.25 9.38 -13.18
CA CYS A 107 26.52 8.82 -13.62
C CYS A 107 27.12 9.56 -14.81
N LEU A 108 26.29 9.96 -15.79
CA LEU A 108 26.77 10.73 -16.95
C LEU A 108 27.29 12.11 -16.54
N PHE A 109 26.56 12.80 -15.66
CA PHE A 109 26.98 14.10 -15.12
C PHE A 109 28.33 13.99 -14.39
N GLU A 110 28.45 13.03 -13.46
CA GLU A 110 29.68 12.81 -12.70
C GLU A 110 30.87 12.44 -13.61
N LYS A 111 30.64 11.60 -14.62
CA LYS A 111 31.66 11.25 -15.60
C LYS A 111 32.14 12.47 -16.38
N ALA A 112 31.22 13.31 -16.87
CA ALA A 112 31.57 14.53 -17.59
C ALA A 112 32.43 15.48 -16.75
N ILE A 113 32.08 15.66 -15.48
CA ILE A 113 32.90 16.45 -14.54
C ILE A 113 34.29 15.82 -14.35
N SER A 114 34.36 14.50 -14.14
CA SER A 114 35.63 13.79 -13.92
C SER A 114 36.57 13.84 -15.13
N ASP A 115 36.02 13.95 -16.34
CA ASP A 115 36.77 14.07 -17.59
C ASP A 115 37.21 15.50 -17.89
N GLY A 116 36.89 16.46 -17.02
CA GLY A 116 37.20 17.88 -17.22
C GLY A 116 36.33 18.55 -18.29
N CYS A 117 35.17 17.98 -18.63
CA CYS A 117 34.23 18.64 -19.54
C CYS A 117 33.63 19.89 -18.89
N LYS A 118 33.45 20.96 -19.67
CA LYS A 118 32.61 22.09 -19.28
C LYS A 118 31.15 21.66 -19.31
N VAL A 119 30.53 21.51 -18.13
CA VAL A 119 29.11 21.15 -17.99
C VAL A 119 28.26 22.41 -17.91
N ILE A 120 27.16 22.45 -18.67
CA ILE A 120 26.16 23.52 -18.66
C ILE A 120 24.78 22.86 -18.61
N LEU A 121 23.87 23.38 -17.79
CA LEU A 121 22.51 22.86 -17.65
C LEU A 121 21.50 23.79 -18.33
N ILE A 122 20.62 23.23 -19.15
CA ILE A 122 19.66 24.00 -19.95
C ILE A 122 18.27 23.38 -19.85
N SER A 123 17.30 24.15 -19.37
CA SER A 123 15.93 23.68 -19.15
C SER A 123 14.88 24.62 -19.74
N ASP A 124 13.87 24.06 -20.40
CA ASP A 124 12.68 24.80 -20.82
C ASP A 124 11.69 24.82 -19.63
N MET A 125 11.81 25.81 -18.75
CA MET A 125 11.10 25.89 -17.47
C MET A 125 10.73 27.32 -17.10
N TYR A 126 9.64 27.47 -16.34
CA TYR A 126 9.24 28.74 -15.75
C TYR A 126 9.96 29.07 -14.43
N LEU A 127 10.72 28.12 -13.88
CA LEU A 127 11.50 28.35 -12.66
C LEU A 127 12.80 29.09 -12.99
N PRO A 128 13.16 30.16 -12.26
CA PRO A 128 14.44 30.83 -12.40
C PRO A 128 15.64 29.89 -12.21
N SER A 129 16.77 30.21 -12.82
CA SER A 129 18.03 29.47 -12.71
C SER A 129 18.46 29.24 -11.25
N ALA A 130 18.28 30.23 -10.37
CA ALA A 130 18.58 30.12 -8.94
C ALA A 130 17.76 29.01 -8.25
N ILE A 131 16.49 28.87 -8.59
CA ILE A 131 15.61 27.82 -8.03
C ILE A 131 15.97 26.46 -8.63
N LEU A 132 16.23 26.39 -9.94
CA LEU A 132 16.70 25.14 -10.58
C LEU A 132 18.00 24.64 -9.93
N LYS A 133 18.92 25.56 -9.61
CA LYS A 133 20.14 25.25 -8.87
C LYS A 133 19.85 24.66 -7.48
N GLU A 134 18.92 25.26 -6.76
CA GLU A 134 18.48 24.75 -5.46
C GLU A 134 17.90 23.32 -5.57
N LEU A 135 17.02 23.06 -6.54
CA LEU A 135 16.41 21.73 -6.77
C LEU A 135 17.45 20.65 -7.11
N LEU A 136 18.47 20.99 -7.91
CA LEU A 136 19.55 20.08 -8.24
C LEU A 136 20.42 19.77 -7.01
N THR A 137 20.75 20.80 -6.23
CA THR A 137 21.51 20.67 -4.99
C THR A 137 20.77 19.79 -3.98
N SER A 138 19.45 19.98 -3.81
CA SER A 138 18.64 19.17 -2.90
C SER A 138 18.55 17.69 -3.32
N CYS A 139 18.83 17.37 -4.59
CA CYS A 139 18.93 16.02 -5.10
C CYS A 139 20.35 15.43 -5.03
N GLY A 140 21.32 16.14 -4.44
CA GLY A 140 22.69 15.66 -4.26
C GLY A 140 23.62 15.88 -5.46
N TYR A 141 23.39 16.92 -6.25
CA TYR A 141 24.36 17.39 -7.25
C TYR A 141 25.18 18.57 -6.71
N ASP A 142 26.49 18.56 -6.90
CA ASP A 142 27.33 19.76 -6.72
C ASP A 142 27.31 20.58 -8.02
N ILE A 143 26.64 21.72 -7.95
CA ILE A 143 26.36 22.61 -9.09
C ILE A 143 26.76 24.06 -8.81
N SER A 144 27.48 24.30 -7.72
CA SER A 144 27.90 25.63 -7.26
C SER A 144 28.56 26.47 -8.37
N ASN A 145 29.43 25.82 -9.16
CA ASN A 145 30.19 26.43 -10.25
C ASN A 145 29.65 26.10 -11.65
N ILE A 146 28.43 25.56 -11.75
CA ILE A 146 27.84 25.14 -13.02
C ILE A 146 26.84 26.18 -13.53
N PRO A 147 27.01 26.70 -14.77
CA PRO A 147 26.01 27.56 -15.39
C PRO A 147 24.68 26.83 -15.60
N VAL A 148 23.58 27.48 -15.24
CA VAL A 148 22.22 26.95 -15.39
C VAL A 148 21.37 27.98 -16.12
N TYR A 149 20.77 27.57 -17.23
CA TYR A 149 19.93 28.39 -18.08
C TYR A 149 18.49 27.90 -18.04
N SER A 150 17.57 28.83 -17.80
CA SER A 150 16.12 28.61 -17.78
C SER A 150 15.45 29.41 -18.90
N SER A 151 14.61 28.77 -19.70
CA SER A 151 13.92 29.46 -20.79
C SER A 151 13.02 30.59 -20.30
N GLY A 152 12.42 30.46 -19.11
CA GLY A 152 11.61 31.51 -18.49
C GLY A 152 12.41 32.78 -18.20
N GLU A 153 13.66 32.63 -17.75
CA GLU A 153 14.59 33.73 -17.42
C GLU A 153 15.25 34.32 -18.67
N GLU A 154 15.71 33.46 -19.57
CA GLU A 154 16.32 33.86 -20.85
C GLU A 154 15.30 34.36 -21.88
N ARG A 155 14.00 34.13 -21.62
CA ARG A 155 12.87 34.46 -22.50
C ARG A 155 12.84 33.69 -23.84
N TYR A 156 13.69 32.67 -23.99
CA TYR A 156 13.82 31.86 -25.20
C TYR A 156 13.97 30.37 -24.86
N SER A 157 13.42 29.50 -25.70
CA SER A 157 13.36 28.04 -25.49
C SER A 157 14.36 27.25 -26.33
N LYS A 158 14.64 26.01 -25.91
CA LYS A 158 15.28 24.97 -26.75
C LYS A 158 14.35 24.55 -27.87
N ASN A 159 13.04 24.57 -27.63
CA ASN A 159 12.02 24.27 -28.62
C ASN A 159 12.09 25.20 -29.87
N SER A 160 12.52 26.45 -29.73
CA SER A 160 12.79 27.34 -30.87
C SER A 160 14.22 27.25 -31.40
N GLY A 161 15.13 26.64 -30.62
CA GLY A 161 16.57 26.61 -30.85
C GLY A 161 17.32 27.87 -30.40
N LYS A 162 16.63 28.96 -30.02
CA LYS A 162 17.28 30.22 -29.67
C LYS A 162 18.04 30.16 -28.35
N LEU A 163 17.57 29.36 -27.39
CA LEU A 163 18.28 29.20 -26.12
C LEU A 163 19.68 28.62 -26.32
N PHE A 164 19.87 27.68 -27.25
CA PHE A 164 21.21 27.16 -27.58
C PHE A 164 22.15 28.26 -28.11
N SER A 165 21.62 29.19 -28.89
CA SER A 165 22.41 30.31 -29.43
C SER A 165 22.87 31.27 -28.34
N ILE A 166 22.02 31.49 -27.34
CA ILE A 166 22.33 32.31 -26.16
C ILE A 166 23.41 31.64 -25.33
N VAL A 167 23.23 30.35 -25.01
CA VAL A 167 24.23 29.60 -24.25
C VAL A 167 25.57 29.57 -24.98
N LYS A 168 25.58 29.31 -26.29
CA LYS A 168 26.80 29.38 -27.11
C LYS A 168 27.54 30.70 -26.94
N LYS A 169 26.81 31.82 -27.02
CA LYS A 169 27.37 33.17 -26.91
C LYS A 169 27.90 33.44 -25.50
N ASN A 170 27.11 33.17 -24.46
CA ASN A 170 27.47 33.48 -23.08
C ASN A 170 28.60 32.60 -22.55
N GLU A 171 28.62 31.33 -22.96
CA GLU A 171 29.58 30.35 -22.48
C GLU A 171 30.80 30.19 -23.40
N ASN A 172 30.82 30.89 -24.53
CA ASN A 172 31.85 30.82 -25.57
C ASN A 172 32.20 29.37 -25.98
N VAL A 173 31.17 28.57 -26.27
CA VAL A 173 31.30 27.14 -26.59
C VAL A 173 31.39 26.94 -28.11
N ASP A 174 32.34 26.12 -28.55
CA ASP A 174 32.37 25.66 -29.95
C ASP A 174 31.29 24.61 -30.20
N ILE A 175 30.46 24.85 -31.24
CA ILE A 175 29.34 23.99 -31.63
C ILE A 175 29.82 22.57 -31.93
N ALA A 176 30.98 22.41 -32.60
CA ALA A 176 31.48 21.09 -32.99
C ALA A 176 31.91 20.25 -31.77
N SER A 177 32.30 20.91 -30.68
CA SER A 177 32.70 20.28 -29.41
C SER A 177 31.54 20.04 -28.44
N TRP A 178 30.36 20.62 -28.72
CA TRP A 178 29.21 20.54 -27.83
C TRP A 178 28.42 19.24 -28.06
N MET A 179 28.30 18.43 -27.01
CA MET A 179 27.31 17.35 -26.89
C MET A 179 26.12 17.79 -26.01
N HIS A 180 24.93 17.91 -26.60
CA HIS A 180 23.69 18.14 -25.85
C HIS A 180 23.01 16.82 -25.50
N VAL A 181 22.55 16.70 -24.25
CA VAL A 181 21.89 15.49 -23.74
C VAL A 181 20.51 15.85 -23.20
N GLY A 182 19.46 15.27 -23.77
CA GLY A 182 18.09 15.56 -23.36
C GLY A 182 17.09 14.49 -23.82
N ASP A 183 15.93 14.47 -23.19
CA ASP A 183 14.87 13.46 -23.37
C ASP A 183 13.85 13.85 -24.45
N ASN A 184 13.67 15.15 -24.72
CA ASN A 184 12.72 15.62 -25.72
C ASN A 184 13.32 15.54 -27.13
N VAL A 185 12.82 14.61 -27.94
CA VAL A 185 13.30 14.41 -29.32
C VAL A 185 13.22 15.69 -30.16
N HIS A 186 12.18 16.50 -30.01
CA HIS A 186 12.03 17.72 -30.79
C HIS A 186 12.94 18.84 -30.29
N ALA A 187 12.80 19.22 -29.02
CA ALA A 187 13.48 20.36 -28.42
C ALA A 187 14.98 20.11 -28.19
N ASP A 188 15.34 18.93 -27.68
CA ASP A 188 16.74 18.61 -27.34
C ASP A 188 17.50 18.02 -28.51
N ILE A 189 16.88 17.16 -29.34
CA ILE A 189 17.61 16.43 -30.38
C ILE A 189 17.52 17.14 -31.74
N LEU A 190 16.31 17.33 -32.28
CA LEU A 190 16.15 17.87 -33.62
C LEU A 190 16.59 19.34 -33.71
N ASN A 191 16.21 20.19 -32.76
CA ASN A 191 16.55 21.60 -32.80
C ASN A 191 18.03 21.88 -32.48
N ALA A 192 18.66 21.10 -31.61
CA ALA A 192 20.11 21.19 -31.41
C ALA A 192 20.88 20.78 -32.67
N LYS A 193 20.49 19.67 -33.34
CA LYS A 193 21.10 19.22 -34.60
C LYS A 193 21.02 20.24 -35.72
N LYS A 194 19.92 21.00 -35.83
CA LYS A 194 19.77 22.09 -36.82
C LYS A 194 20.85 23.17 -36.67
N LEU A 195 21.41 23.33 -35.47
CA LEU A 195 22.49 24.26 -35.18
C LEU A 195 23.88 23.62 -35.28
N GLY A 196 23.97 22.34 -35.67
CA GLY A 196 25.23 21.59 -35.77
C GLY A 196 25.74 21.03 -34.43
N ILE A 197 24.95 21.10 -33.36
CA ILE A 197 25.32 20.56 -32.04
C ILE A 197 25.19 19.03 -32.07
N ASN A 198 26.18 18.31 -31.51
CA ASN A 198 26.09 16.87 -31.34
C ASN A 198 25.05 16.53 -30.27
N THR A 199 24.33 15.43 -30.41
CA THR A 199 23.22 15.11 -29.50
C THR A 199 23.23 13.65 -29.05
N LEU A 200 22.92 13.44 -27.77
CA LEU A 200 22.60 12.14 -27.19
C LEU A 200 21.18 12.15 -26.63
N HIS A 201 20.35 11.19 -27.06
CA HIS A 201 18.99 11.06 -26.56
C HIS A 201 18.97 10.37 -25.19
N ALA A 202 18.37 11.03 -24.20
CA ALA A 202 18.24 10.51 -22.84
C ALA A 202 17.03 9.55 -22.72
N ASP A 203 17.17 8.34 -23.26
CA ASP A 203 16.13 7.29 -23.28
C ASP A 203 15.82 6.64 -21.91
N TRP A 204 16.46 7.14 -20.85
CA TRP A 204 16.35 6.66 -19.47
C TRP A 204 15.40 7.48 -18.59
N SER A 205 14.72 8.47 -19.17
CA SER A 205 13.75 9.32 -18.49
C SER A 205 12.52 9.46 -19.37
N GLU A 206 11.38 9.00 -18.88
CA GLU A 206 10.10 9.07 -19.59
C GLU A 206 9.03 9.71 -18.69
N TYR A 207 8.18 10.53 -19.28
CA TYR A 207 7.04 11.16 -18.60
C TYR A 207 5.80 11.11 -19.48
N ASN A 208 4.64 11.17 -18.84
CA ASN A 208 3.37 11.27 -19.51
C ASN A 208 2.80 12.69 -19.32
N HIS A 209 2.26 13.27 -20.39
CA HIS A 209 1.62 14.59 -20.39
C HIS A 209 0.10 14.53 -20.58
N GLY A 210 -0.47 13.32 -20.55
CA GLY A 210 -1.90 13.06 -20.65
C GLY A 210 -2.69 13.51 -19.42
N VAL A 211 -3.96 13.14 -19.37
CA VAL A 211 -4.89 13.50 -18.28
C VAL A 211 -5.14 12.32 -17.35
N SER A 212 -5.57 12.61 -16.12
CA SER A 212 -6.11 11.60 -15.22
C SER A 212 -7.53 11.25 -15.61
N ASN A 213 -7.90 9.98 -15.36
CA ASN A 213 -9.30 9.55 -15.40
C ASN A 213 -10.03 9.87 -14.09
N HIS A 214 -9.33 10.40 -13.09
CA HIS A 214 -9.87 10.80 -11.79
C HIS A 214 -9.93 12.32 -11.67
N TRP A 215 -10.86 12.80 -10.84
CA TRP A 215 -11.05 14.23 -10.57
C TRP A 215 -10.74 14.62 -9.12
N LYS A 216 -10.75 13.68 -8.18
CA LYS A 216 -10.38 13.94 -6.78
C LYS A 216 -8.86 13.96 -6.63
N ALA A 217 -8.33 14.97 -5.93
CA ALA A 217 -6.88 15.16 -5.73
C ALA A 217 -6.16 13.87 -5.29
N LYS A 218 -6.63 13.23 -4.21
CA LYS A 218 -6.03 11.99 -3.69
C LYS A 218 -6.05 10.82 -4.68
N ASP A 219 -7.07 10.74 -5.53
CA ASP A 219 -7.20 9.67 -6.52
C ASP A 219 -6.27 9.92 -7.73
N ILE A 220 -6.12 11.19 -8.14
CA ILE A 220 -5.11 11.61 -9.13
C ILE A 220 -3.71 11.29 -8.61
N ILE A 221 -3.41 11.60 -7.34
CA ILE A 221 -2.13 11.30 -6.69
C ILE A 221 -1.90 9.79 -6.63
N GLY A 222 -2.89 9.02 -6.19
CA GLY A 222 -2.83 7.56 -6.12
C GLY A 222 -2.52 6.93 -7.48
N GLU A 223 -3.24 7.36 -8.54
CA GLU A 223 -2.99 6.95 -9.91
C GLU A 223 -1.56 7.33 -10.36
N SER A 224 -1.13 8.54 -10.04
CA SER A 224 0.18 9.08 -10.38
C SER A 224 1.31 8.26 -9.77
N ILE A 225 1.20 7.91 -8.50
CA ILE A 225 2.18 7.05 -7.82
C ILE A 225 2.22 5.68 -8.49
N CYS A 226 1.07 5.01 -8.64
CA CYS A 226 0.99 3.68 -9.27
C CYS A 226 1.60 3.65 -10.68
N LYS A 227 1.26 4.63 -11.53
CA LYS A 227 1.79 4.71 -12.90
C LYS A 227 3.26 5.10 -12.94
N ALA A 228 3.76 5.90 -11.99
CA ALA A 228 5.18 6.23 -11.90
C ALA A 228 6.03 4.97 -11.69
N LEU A 229 5.55 3.97 -10.93
CA LEU A 229 6.28 2.72 -10.70
C LEU A 229 6.47 1.85 -11.95
N LEU A 230 5.74 2.14 -13.03
CA LEU A 230 5.88 1.48 -14.33
C LEU A 230 6.97 2.11 -15.20
N LEU A 231 7.47 3.30 -14.83
CA LEU A 231 8.48 4.02 -15.58
C LEU A 231 9.86 3.37 -15.42
N LYS A 232 10.65 3.37 -16.50
CA LYS A 232 11.97 2.71 -16.56
C LYS A 232 12.93 3.23 -15.49
N GLN A 233 12.90 4.53 -15.21
CA GLN A 233 13.76 5.16 -14.20
C GLN A 233 13.54 4.62 -12.78
N VAL A 234 12.37 4.04 -12.48
CA VAL A 234 12.07 3.50 -11.15
C VAL A 234 12.71 2.13 -10.91
N SER A 235 13.18 1.45 -11.96
CA SER A 235 13.87 0.16 -11.85
C SER A 235 15.10 0.18 -10.94
N ALA A 236 15.70 1.35 -10.69
CA ALA A 236 16.82 1.52 -9.77
C ALA A 236 16.45 1.34 -8.29
N PHE A 237 15.16 1.36 -7.92
CA PHE A 237 14.69 1.30 -6.54
C PHE A 237 14.20 -0.08 -6.10
N HIS A 238 14.25 -1.08 -6.97
CA HIS A 238 13.87 -2.45 -6.64
C HIS A 238 14.87 -3.45 -7.20
N GLN A 239 14.86 -4.67 -6.66
CA GLN A 239 15.77 -5.72 -7.09
C GLN A 239 15.21 -6.43 -8.33
N ASN A 240 16.10 -7.09 -9.09
CA ASN A 240 15.70 -7.98 -10.17
C ASN A 240 15.26 -9.35 -9.61
N ASP A 241 14.24 -9.31 -8.76
CA ASP A 241 13.58 -10.46 -8.15
C ASP A 241 12.05 -10.25 -8.32
N PRO A 242 11.32 -11.17 -8.99
CA PRO A 242 9.88 -11.04 -9.17
C PRO A 242 9.08 -10.83 -7.87
N LEU A 243 9.48 -11.45 -6.76
CA LEU A 243 8.76 -11.26 -5.48
C LEU A 243 9.02 -9.86 -4.91
N ASN A 244 10.26 -9.40 -4.94
CA ASN A 244 10.62 -8.03 -4.56
C ASN A 244 9.90 -7.00 -5.45
N GLU A 245 9.88 -7.20 -6.76
CA GLU A 245 9.19 -6.30 -7.69
C GLU A 245 7.67 -6.26 -7.43
N ILE A 246 7.04 -7.41 -7.13
CA ILE A 246 5.63 -7.46 -6.70
C ILE A 246 5.45 -6.69 -5.39
N GLY A 247 6.35 -6.89 -4.41
CA GLY A 247 6.36 -6.12 -3.18
C GLY A 247 6.39 -4.62 -3.42
N PHE A 248 7.28 -4.16 -4.30
CA PHE A 248 7.50 -2.76 -4.61
C PHE A 248 6.34 -2.13 -5.42
N LYS A 249 5.89 -2.79 -6.50
CA LYS A 249 4.93 -2.23 -7.45
C LYS A 249 3.47 -2.50 -7.10
N VAL A 250 3.20 -3.52 -6.29
CA VAL A 250 1.83 -3.96 -5.98
C VAL A 250 1.48 -3.72 -4.52
N PHE A 251 2.25 -4.29 -3.60
CA PHE A 251 1.93 -4.21 -2.17
C PHE A 251 2.38 -2.91 -1.51
N GLY A 252 3.44 -2.28 -2.00
CA GLY A 252 3.91 -0.98 -1.55
C GLY A 252 2.81 0.10 -1.62
N PRO A 253 2.27 0.39 -2.81
CA PRO A 253 1.14 1.32 -2.96
C PRO A 253 -0.07 0.95 -2.12
N LEU A 254 -0.44 -0.32 -2.11
CA LEU A 254 -1.57 -0.83 -1.33
C LEU A 254 -1.43 -0.50 0.16
N LEU A 255 -0.26 -0.76 0.74
CA LEU A 255 0.02 -0.48 2.14
C LEU A 255 0.21 1.02 2.41
N LEU A 256 0.73 1.80 1.46
CA LEU A 256 0.75 3.26 1.59
C LEU A 256 -0.66 3.82 1.75
N GLY A 257 -1.60 3.36 0.91
CA GLY A 257 -2.99 3.78 1.00
C GLY A 257 -3.64 3.38 2.33
N TYR A 258 -3.45 2.12 2.73
CA TYR A 258 -4.02 1.59 3.97
C TYR A 258 -3.45 2.26 5.22
N VAL A 259 -2.12 2.38 5.33
CA VAL A 259 -1.47 2.96 6.52
C VAL A 259 -1.71 4.47 6.60
N SER A 260 -1.79 5.16 5.46
CA SER A 260 -2.21 6.58 5.43
C SER A 260 -3.66 6.74 5.86
N TRP A 261 -4.56 5.85 5.44
CA TRP A 261 -5.93 5.81 5.94
C TRP A 261 -5.98 5.54 7.45
N LEU A 262 -5.24 4.54 7.93
CA LEU A 262 -5.12 4.19 9.35
C LEU A 262 -4.68 5.41 10.16
N ALA A 263 -3.58 6.06 9.79
CA ALA A 263 -3.08 7.25 10.49
C ALA A 263 -4.14 8.36 10.61
N ASN A 264 -4.93 8.58 9.55
CA ASN A 264 -6.06 9.52 9.59
C ASN A 264 -7.17 9.05 10.54
N GLN A 265 -7.51 7.75 10.54
CA GLN A 265 -8.52 7.22 11.45
C GLN A 265 -8.10 7.33 12.92
N LEU A 266 -6.82 7.08 13.23
CA LEU A 266 -6.30 7.24 14.59
C LEU A 266 -6.50 8.67 15.11
N LYS A 267 -6.27 9.68 14.25
CA LYS A 267 -6.56 11.09 14.55
C LYS A 267 -8.04 11.37 14.74
N ILE A 268 -8.88 10.97 13.78
CA ILE A 268 -10.34 11.21 13.78
C ILE A 268 -10.97 10.64 15.05
N HIS A 269 -10.58 9.42 15.42
CA HIS A 269 -11.11 8.72 16.58
C HIS A 269 -10.39 9.05 17.89
N LYS A 270 -9.41 9.96 17.87
CA LYS A 270 -8.62 10.40 19.03
C LYS A 270 -8.05 9.22 19.81
N ILE A 271 -7.46 8.27 19.08
CA ILE A 271 -6.88 7.04 19.63
C ILE A 271 -5.68 7.40 20.51
N ASP A 272 -5.63 6.84 21.71
CA ASP A 272 -4.52 7.00 22.66
C ASP A 272 -3.65 5.72 22.73
N LYS A 273 -4.21 4.56 22.38
CA LYS A 273 -3.53 3.26 22.31
C LYS A 273 -3.84 2.51 21.01
N ALA A 274 -2.82 2.12 20.27
CA ALA A 274 -2.94 1.28 19.07
C ALA A 274 -2.32 -0.11 19.31
N LEU A 275 -3.15 -1.15 19.28
CA LEU A 275 -2.76 -2.54 19.42
C LEU A 275 -2.75 -3.23 18.05
N PHE A 276 -1.55 -3.57 17.59
CA PHE A 276 -1.36 -4.30 16.33
C PHE A 276 -1.41 -5.78 16.62
N LEU A 277 -2.40 -6.48 16.07
CA LEU A 277 -2.68 -7.86 16.42
C LEU A 277 -1.75 -8.82 15.68
N ALA A 278 -1.13 -9.72 16.44
CA ALA A 278 -0.45 -10.84 15.83
C ALA A 278 -1.45 -11.74 15.08
N ARG A 279 -1.08 -12.34 13.95
CA ARG A 279 0.25 -12.29 13.32
C ARG A 279 0.34 -11.23 12.21
N ASP A 280 -0.76 -11.02 11.50
CA ASP A 280 -0.77 -10.41 10.17
C ASP A 280 -0.58 -8.89 10.20
N ALA A 281 -0.65 -8.26 11.38
CA ALA A 281 -0.35 -6.83 11.53
C ALA A 281 1.14 -6.52 11.77
N HIS A 282 2.06 -7.49 11.80
CA HIS A 282 3.46 -7.21 12.14
C HIS A 282 4.16 -6.26 11.14
N LEU A 283 3.97 -6.48 9.84
CA LEU A 283 4.53 -5.60 8.82
C LEU A 283 3.91 -4.19 8.90
N ILE A 284 2.60 -4.12 9.14
CA ILE A 284 1.87 -2.87 9.32
C ILE A 284 2.40 -2.12 10.56
N TYR A 285 2.66 -2.82 11.66
CA TYR A 285 3.28 -2.26 12.87
C TYR A 285 4.65 -1.65 12.59
N LYS A 286 5.52 -2.35 11.85
CA LYS A 286 6.83 -1.84 11.44
C LYS A 286 6.71 -0.58 10.58
N ILE A 287 5.90 -0.64 9.52
CA ILE A 287 5.70 0.49 8.60
C ILE A 287 5.11 1.70 9.35
N TYR A 288 4.09 1.49 10.19
CA TYR A 288 3.48 2.57 10.94
C TYR A 288 4.49 3.23 11.88
N ASN A 289 5.25 2.45 12.65
CA ASN A 289 6.23 3.00 13.59
C ASN A 289 7.40 3.71 12.91
N GLU A 290 7.80 3.27 11.72
CA GLU A 290 8.94 3.86 11.02
C GLU A 290 8.56 5.13 10.24
N TYR A 291 7.37 5.17 9.66
CA TYR A 291 6.99 6.21 8.69
C TYR A 291 5.81 7.10 9.11
N PHE A 292 4.97 6.68 10.06
CA PHE A 292 3.70 7.34 10.39
C PHE A 292 3.47 7.59 11.88
N SER A 293 4.34 7.12 12.77
CA SER A 293 4.09 7.19 14.21
C SER A 293 4.01 8.63 14.69
N GLU A 294 3.06 8.87 15.58
CA GLU A 294 2.90 10.14 16.27
C GLU A 294 3.06 9.93 17.78
N GLU A 295 3.75 10.85 18.45
CA GLU A 295 4.11 10.70 19.87
C GLU A 295 2.90 10.49 20.80
N HIS A 296 1.73 11.00 20.41
CA HIS A 296 0.52 10.93 21.22
C HIS A 296 -0.21 9.57 21.16
N VAL A 297 0.15 8.68 20.22
CA VAL A 297 -0.46 7.34 20.09
C VAL A 297 0.51 6.29 20.59
N LYS A 298 0.18 5.61 21.70
CA LYS A 298 1.01 4.50 22.18
C LYS A 298 0.78 3.25 21.34
N CYS A 299 1.79 2.82 20.58
CA CYS A 299 1.72 1.59 19.79
C CYS A 299 2.28 0.38 20.55
N GLU A 300 1.59 -0.75 20.45
CA GLU A 300 2.02 -2.04 21.01
C GLU A 300 1.65 -3.18 20.06
N TYR A 301 2.53 -4.17 19.94
CA TYR A 301 2.26 -5.40 19.19
C TYR A 301 1.72 -6.47 20.14
N LEU A 302 0.46 -6.85 19.97
CA LEU A 302 -0.24 -7.75 20.87
C LEU A 302 -0.27 -9.17 20.30
N TYR A 303 0.40 -10.10 20.99
CA TYR A 303 0.33 -11.52 20.64
C TYR A 303 -1.04 -12.07 21.03
N ILE A 304 -1.85 -12.34 20.01
CA ILE A 304 -3.16 -12.96 20.10
C ILE A 304 -3.34 -13.84 18.86
N SER A 305 -4.25 -14.80 18.92
CA SER A 305 -4.68 -15.58 17.77
C SER A 305 -6.16 -15.89 17.93
N ARG A 306 -6.82 -16.36 16.87
CA ARG A 306 -8.20 -16.85 16.99
C ARG A 306 -8.32 -17.89 18.11
N ALA A 307 -7.51 -18.96 18.06
CA ALA A 307 -7.55 -20.03 19.06
C ALA A 307 -7.33 -19.52 20.49
N SER A 308 -6.26 -18.75 20.71
CA SER A 308 -5.93 -18.22 22.05
C SER A 308 -6.94 -17.19 22.55
N ALA A 309 -7.53 -16.39 21.66
CA ALA A 309 -8.60 -15.46 22.01
C ALA A 309 -9.83 -16.25 22.47
N TYR A 310 -10.27 -17.27 21.72
CA TYR A 310 -11.48 -18.02 22.04
C TYR A 310 -11.42 -18.73 23.39
N MET A 311 -10.25 -19.25 23.78
CA MET A 311 -10.03 -19.82 25.12
C MET A 311 -10.35 -18.83 26.24
N VAL A 312 -10.17 -17.53 26.03
CA VAL A 312 -10.32 -16.50 27.07
C VAL A 312 -11.63 -15.72 26.95
N GLY A 313 -12.02 -15.34 25.73
CA GLY A 313 -13.12 -14.39 25.50
C GLY A 313 -14.48 -15.02 25.19
N MET A 314 -14.63 -16.34 25.17
CA MET A 314 -15.94 -16.98 24.97
C MET A 314 -16.73 -17.05 26.29
N THR A 315 -17.78 -16.23 26.39
CA THR A 315 -18.65 -16.10 27.58
C THR A 315 -20.07 -16.62 27.35
N ASP A 316 -20.43 -16.91 26.11
CA ASP A 316 -21.79 -17.23 25.64
C ASP A 316 -21.76 -18.29 24.52
N TRP A 317 -22.94 -18.69 24.01
CA TRP A 317 -23.09 -19.70 22.95
C TRP A 317 -23.56 -19.20 21.59
N PRO A 318 -22.79 -18.33 20.90
CA PRO A 318 -23.19 -17.84 19.59
C PRO A 318 -22.69 -18.79 18.51
N MET A 319 -23.35 -19.96 18.35
CA MET A 319 -22.89 -21.00 17.44
C MET A 319 -22.65 -20.50 16.00
N HIS A 320 -23.51 -19.62 15.50
CA HIS A 320 -23.35 -18.98 14.18
C HIS A 320 -22.01 -18.21 14.04
N ARG A 321 -21.45 -17.69 15.14
CA ARG A 321 -20.16 -16.99 15.15
C ARG A 321 -18.97 -17.93 15.25
N ILE A 322 -19.09 -19.04 15.99
CA ILE A 322 -17.96 -19.92 16.31
C ILE A 322 -17.88 -21.17 15.42
N TRP A 323 -18.92 -21.47 14.63
CA TRP A 323 -18.99 -22.66 13.78
C TRP A 323 -17.78 -22.84 12.87
N HIS A 324 -17.22 -21.74 12.36
CA HIS A 324 -16.03 -21.75 11.50
C HIS A 324 -14.77 -22.32 12.16
N LEU A 325 -14.72 -22.42 13.49
CA LEU A 325 -13.63 -23.07 14.22
C LEU A 325 -13.65 -24.58 14.04
N PHE A 326 -14.87 -25.14 14.01
CA PHE A 326 -15.11 -26.57 13.97
C PHE A 326 -15.32 -27.08 12.54
N GLY A 327 -15.85 -26.22 11.64
CA GLY A 327 -16.00 -26.48 10.21
C GLY A 327 -14.82 -26.05 9.33
N GLY A 328 -15.00 -26.06 8.01
CA GLY A 328 -14.03 -25.58 7.00
C GLY A 328 -13.82 -26.55 5.83
N LYS A 329 -13.00 -26.15 4.84
CA LYS A 329 -12.64 -27.04 3.70
C LYS A 329 -11.67 -28.15 4.14
N ASN A 330 -10.83 -27.86 5.14
CA ASN A 330 -9.91 -28.84 5.71
C ASN A 330 -10.64 -29.80 6.64
N LYS A 331 -10.55 -31.09 6.32
CA LYS A 331 -11.10 -32.19 7.08
C LYS A 331 -10.28 -32.43 8.35
N LYS A 332 -10.92 -32.38 9.52
CA LYS A 332 -10.27 -32.57 10.83
C LYS A 332 -10.83 -33.82 11.52
N THR A 333 -10.02 -34.50 12.32
CA THR A 333 -10.50 -35.56 13.20
C THR A 333 -11.34 -34.96 14.33
N ILE A 334 -12.25 -35.74 14.94
CA ILE A 334 -13.01 -35.29 16.13
C ILE A 334 -12.05 -34.84 17.25
N LYS A 335 -10.93 -35.52 17.41
CA LYS A 335 -9.84 -35.15 18.33
C LYS A 335 -9.31 -33.75 18.09
N LYS A 336 -8.98 -33.42 16.84
CA LYS A 336 -8.54 -32.07 16.46
C LYS A 336 -9.65 -31.04 16.71
N ILE A 337 -10.91 -31.38 16.44
CA ILE A 337 -12.07 -30.49 16.66
C ILE A 337 -12.24 -30.18 18.17
N LEU A 338 -12.20 -31.20 19.03
CA LEU A 338 -12.32 -31.02 20.48
C LEU A 338 -11.10 -30.31 21.08
N ALA A 339 -9.90 -30.57 20.57
CA ALA A 339 -8.69 -29.85 20.97
C ALA A 339 -8.77 -28.34 20.69
N ILE A 340 -9.44 -27.90 19.61
CA ILE A 340 -9.69 -26.47 19.33
C ILE A 340 -10.56 -25.83 20.42
N ALA A 341 -11.52 -26.59 20.98
CA ALA A 341 -12.32 -26.17 22.12
C ALA A 341 -11.58 -26.32 23.47
N GLY A 342 -10.32 -26.76 23.44
CA GLY A 342 -9.53 -27.06 24.63
C GLY A 342 -9.98 -28.33 25.35
N LEU A 343 -10.74 -29.23 24.73
CA LEU A 343 -11.16 -30.49 25.35
C LEU A 343 -10.27 -31.65 24.94
N ASP A 344 -10.02 -32.59 25.86
CA ASP A 344 -9.40 -33.87 25.54
C ASP A 344 -10.48 -34.83 25.04
N ALA A 345 -10.35 -35.32 23.82
CA ALA A 345 -11.35 -36.19 23.22
C ALA A 345 -11.48 -37.54 23.94
N SER A 346 -10.41 -37.99 24.60
CA SER A 346 -10.39 -39.24 25.34
C SER A 346 -11.29 -39.22 26.58
N GLU A 347 -11.55 -38.03 27.13
CA GLU A 347 -12.49 -37.80 28.24
C GLU A 347 -13.97 -37.80 27.78
N HIS A 348 -14.22 -37.73 26.47
CA HIS A 348 -15.56 -37.55 25.88
C HIS A 348 -15.97 -38.65 24.90
N ILE A 349 -15.33 -39.82 24.94
CA ILE A 349 -15.61 -40.96 24.05
C ILE A 349 -17.10 -41.35 24.05
N SER A 350 -17.75 -41.35 25.22
CA SER A 350 -19.20 -41.65 25.31
C SER A 350 -20.06 -40.63 24.55
N ASP A 351 -19.71 -39.35 24.61
CA ASP A 351 -20.42 -38.28 23.89
C ASP A 351 -20.19 -38.37 22.37
N ILE A 352 -18.96 -38.72 21.97
CA ILE A 352 -18.58 -38.94 20.56
C ILE A 352 -19.43 -40.08 19.96
N HIS A 353 -19.54 -41.21 20.67
CA HIS A 353 -20.39 -42.32 20.23
C HIS A 353 -21.87 -41.94 20.22
N HIS A 354 -22.33 -41.17 21.20
CA HIS A 354 -23.74 -40.79 21.32
C HIS A 354 -24.24 -39.98 20.11
N VAL A 355 -23.41 -39.09 19.56
CA VAL A 355 -23.76 -38.33 18.35
C VAL A 355 -23.57 -39.11 17.05
N GLY A 356 -23.11 -40.37 17.14
CA GLY A 356 -22.98 -41.29 16.02
C GLY A 356 -21.62 -41.26 15.31
N PHE A 357 -20.55 -40.86 15.99
CA PHE A 357 -19.18 -41.05 15.51
C PHE A 357 -18.55 -42.32 16.11
N PRO A 358 -17.70 -43.04 15.34
CA PRO A 358 -17.12 -44.31 15.80
C PRO A 358 -15.99 -44.13 16.80
N ASP A 359 -15.18 -43.07 16.70
CA ASP A 359 -14.08 -42.78 17.63
C ASP A 359 -13.58 -41.32 17.46
N GLU A 360 -12.59 -40.94 18.26
CA GLU A 360 -11.98 -39.60 18.24
C GLU A 360 -11.11 -39.31 17.01
N GLU A 361 -10.57 -40.34 16.34
CA GLU A 361 -9.73 -40.18 15.15
C GLU A 361 -10.58 -40.09 13.87
N TYR A 362 -11.89 -40.31 13.97
CA TYR A 362 -12.83 -40.19 12.86
C TYR A 362 -12.82 -38.78 12.25
N ILE A 363 -12.84 -38.73 10.92
CA ILE A 363 -12.92 -37.50 10.13
C ILE A 363 -14.34 -37.38 9.57
N PRO A 364 -15.16 -36.41 10.03
CA PRO A 364 -16.51 -36.20 9.52
C PRO A 364 -16.55 -36.05 8.00
N VAL A 365 -17.51 -36.72 7.36
CA VAL A 365 -17.75 -36.58 5.92
C VAL A 365 -18.80 -35.51 5.64
N SER A 366 -18.91 -35.09 4.37
CA SER A 366 -19.92 -34.09 3.97
C SER A 366 -21.32 -34.60 4.28
N GLY A 367 -22.15 -33.77 4.90
CA GLY A 367 -23.47 -34.12 5.40
C GLY A 367 -23.52 -34.47 6.89
N GLU A 368 -22.38 -34.68 7.55
CA GLU A 368 -22.30 -34.99 8.99
C GLU A 368 -22.05 -33.75 9.87
N GLU A 369 -22.12 -32.55 9.31
CA GLU A 369 -21.88 -31.29 10.03
C GLU A 369 -22.82 -31.13 11.22
N HIS A 370 -24.06 -31.62 11.09
CA HIS A 370 -25.05 -31.63 12.17
C HIS A 370 -24.63 -32.48 13.39
N LYS A 371 -23.90 -33.58 13.19
CA LYS A 371 -23.39 -34.42 14.28
C LYS A 371 -22.28 -33.72 15.05
N VAL A 372 -21.36 -33.07 14.33
CA VAL A 372 -20.32 -32.23 14.94
C VAL A 372 -20.97 -31.10 15.73
N HIS A 373 -21.97 -30.44 15.15
CA HIS A 373 -22.74 -29.39 15.81
C HIS A 373 -23.41 -29.89 17.11
N TRP A 374 -24.01 -31.08 17.08
CA TRP A 374 -24.62 -31.67 18.26
C TRP A 374 -23.59 -32.02 19.34
N LEU A 375 -22.44 -32.58 18.96
CA LEU A 375 -21.35 -32.88 19.90
C LEU A 375 -20.87 -31.61 20.60
N ILE A 376 -20.60 -30.56 19.83
CA ILE A 376 -20.11 -29.28 20.35
C ILE A 376 -21.18 -28.60 21.23
N ASN A 377 -22.47 -28.68 20.88
CA ASN A 377 -23.58 -28.26 21.75
C ASN A 377 -23.62 -29.02 23.07
N LYS A 378 -23.44 -30.34 23.03
CA LYS A 378 -23.49 -31.19 24.21
C LYS A 378 -22.32 -30.88 25.16
N LEU A 379 -21.13 -30.67 24.59
CA LEU A 379 -19.91 -30.43 25.35
C LEU A 379 -19.73 -28.97 25.79
N PHE A 380 -20.57 -28.06 25.32
CA PHE A 380 -20.44 -26.63 25.58
C PHE A 380 -20.29 -26.23 27.05
N PRO A 381 -21.07 -26.79 28.01
CA PRO A 381 -20.90 -26.44 29.42
C PRO A 381 -19.47 -26.69 29.94
N TYR A 382 -18.83 -27.77 29.47
CA TYR A 382 -17.44 -28.09 29.82
C TYR A 382 -16.46 -27.07 29.22
N ILE A 383 -16.71 -26.66 27.96
CA ILE A 383 -15.91 -25.63 27.29
C ILE A 383 -16.01 -24.30 28.05
N LEU A 384 -17.21 -23.89 28.47
CA LEU A 384 -17.39 -22.67 29.26
C LEU A 384 -16.67 -22.70 30.61
N LEU A 385 -16.74 -23.84 31.31
CA LEU A 385 -16.09 -24.00 32.60
C LEU A 385 -14.57 -23.85 32.44
N LYS A 386 -13.99 -24.51 31.44
CA LYS A 386 -12.55 -24.41 31.13
C LYS A 386 -12.15 -23.00 30.72
N ASN A 387 -12.95 -22.34 29.87
CA ASN A 387 -12.69 -20.96 29.46
C ASN A 387 -12.81 -19.96 30.62
N THR A 388 -13.65 -20.24 31.62
CA THR A 388 -13.73 -19.41 32.83
C THR A 388 -12.42 -19.47 33.61
N GLN A 389 -11.86 -20.66 33.81
CA GLN A 389 -10.56 -20.83 34.44
C GLN A 389 -9.45 -20.12 33.64
N HIS A 390 -9.44 -20.26 32.31
CA HIS A 390 -8.48 -19.55 31.46
C HIS A 390 -8.63 -18.02 31.54
N ARG A 391 -9.85 -17.51 31.66
CA ARG A 391 -10.10 -16.08 31.83
C ARG A 391 -9.58 -15.56 33.17
N GLU A 392 -9.79 -16.28 34.25
CA GLU A 392 -9.24 -15.91 35.57
C GLU A 392 -7.71 -15.82 35.56
N VAL A 393 -7.04 -16.69 34.80
CA VAL A 393 -5.57 -16.74 34.76
C VAL A 393 -4.98 -15.76 33.73
N TYR A 394 -5.61 -15.57 32.57
CA TYR A 394 -4.99 -14.90 31.42
C TYR A 394 -5.64 -13.57 31.02
N ALA A 395 -6.79 -13.19 31.56
CA ALA A 395 -7.42 -11.91 31.20
C ALA A 395 -6.54 -10.70 31.51
N ASP A 396 -5.66 -10.81 32.51
CA ASP A 396 -4.77 -9.71 32.91
C ASP A 396 -3.77 -9.33 31.82
N TYR A 397 -3.40 -10.25 30.92
CA TYR A 397 -2.60 -9.92 29.73
C TYR A 397 -3.28 -8.86 28.87
N PHE A 398 -4.58 -9.04 28.57
CA PHE A 398 -5.35 -8.10 27.77
C PHE A 398 -5.70 -6.81 28.52
N LYS A 399 -5.99 -6.91 29.83
CA LYS A 399 -6.26 -5.73 30.66
C LYS A 399 -5.04 -4.82 30.74
N THR A 400 -3.85 -5.38 30.96
CA THR A 400 -2.58 -4.63 31.05
C THR A 400 -2.30 -3.88 29.75
N ALA A 401 -2.51 -4.53 28.59
CA ALA A 401 -2.33 -3.89 27.28
C ALA A 401 -3.24 -2.64 27.09
N CYS A 402 -4.34 -2.57 27.83
CA CYS A 402 -5.34 -1.50 27.73
C CYS A 402 -5.33 -0.53 28.92
N GLU A 403 -4.52 -0.77 29.94
CA GLU A 403 -4.59 -0.04 31.21
C GLU A 403 -4.25 1.44 31.05
N GLY A 404 -5.02 2.33 31.67
CA GLY A 404 -4.83 3.78 31.56
C GLY A 404 -5.31 4.44 30.26
N TYR A 405 -5.74 3.66 29.26
CA TYR A 405 -6.18 4.18 27.94
C TYR A 405 -7.70 4.09 27.75
N LYS A 406 -8.32 5.05 27.06
CA LYS A 406 -9.77 5.06 26.83
C LYS A 406 -10.14 4.72 25.38
N ASN A 407 -9.40 5.24 24.42
CA ASN A 407 -9.71 5.12 22.98
C ASN A 407 -8.71 4.15 22.32
N ILE A 408 -9.08 2.88 22.28
CA ILE A 408 -8.18 1.81 21.84
C ILE A 408 -8.46 1.46 20.38
N ALA A 409 -7.41 1.44 19.57
CA ALA A 409 -7.43 0.89 18.23
C ALA A 409 -6.94 -0.56 18.23
N LEU A 410 -7.66 -1.44 17.53
CA LEU A 410 -7.16 -2.76 17.14
C LEU A 410 -6.86 -2.74 15.64
N ILE A 411 -5.65 -3.15 15.27
CA ILE A 411 -5.19 -3.14 13.88
C ILE A 411 -4.88 -4.56 13.44
N ASP A 412 -5.50 -4.96 12.34
CA ASP A 412 -5.36 -6.27 11.70
C ASP A 412 -5.72 -6.12 10.20
N VAL A 413 -5.49 -7.14 9.38
CA VAL A 413 -5.80 -7.12 7.95
C VAL A 413 -7.31 -7.26 7.70
N GLY A 414 -7.96 -8.21 8.38
CA GLY A 414 -9.38 -8.55 8.14
C GLY A 414 -9.74 -9.96 8.65
N TRP A 415 -10.91 -10.53 8.34
CA TRP A 415 -12.00 -9.96 7.54
C TRP A 415 -13.33 -9.90 8.30
N MET A 416 -13.51 -10.75 9.31
CA MET A 416 -14.77 -10.91 10.07
C MET A 416 -14.73 -10.26 11.45
N GLY A 417 -13.57 -9.77 11.92
CA GLY A 417 -13.45 -9.11 13.24
C GLY A 417 -13.64 -10.04 14.44
N ASN A 418 -13.49 -11.35 14.26
CA ASN A 418 -13.67 -12.35 15.32
C ASN A 418 -12.73 -12.10 16.50
N ILE A 419 -11.44 -11.85 16.24
CA ILE A 419 -10.44 -11.61 17.29
C ILE A 419 -10.81 -10.38 18.12
N GLN A 420 -11.19 -9.27 17.48
CA GLN A 420 -11.66 -8.07 18.18
C GLN A 420 -12.89 -8.33 19.05
N SER A 421 -13.88 -9.08 18.55
CA SER A 421 -15.08 -9.42 19.32
C SER A 421 -14.72 -10.17 20.61
N VAL A 422 -13.82 -11.13 20.50
CA VAL A 422 -13.39 -11.98 21.60
C VAL A 422 -12.46 -11.23 22.57
N PHE A 423 -11.58 -10.38 22.05
CA PHE A 423 -10.76 -9.45 22.84
C PHE A 423 -11.63 -8.50 23.67
N ALA A 424 -12.65 -7.89 23.06
CA ALA A 424 -13.56 -7.00 23.80
C ALA A 424 -14.25 -7.74 24.97
N ARG A 425 -14.63 -9.01 24.77
CA ARG A 425 -15.21 -9.84 25.85
C ARG A 425 -14.20 -10.24 26.92
N SER A 426 -12.93 -10.46 26.57
CA SER A 426 -11.90 -10.85 27.55
C SER A 426 -11.62 -9.77 28.59
N LEU A 427 -11.92 -8.50 28.27
CA LEU A 427 -11.83 -7.38 29.20
C LEU A 427 -12.92 -7.37 30.30
N GLY A 428 -13.92 -8.25 30.21
CA GLY A 428 -15.03 -8.31 31.18
C GLY A 428 -15.75 -6.96 31.30
N ALA A 429 -16.17 -6.55 32.50
CA ALA A 429 -16.91 -5.30 32.70
C ALA A 429 -16.14 -4.02 32.29
N GLN A 430 -14.80 -4.06 32.21
CA GLN A 430 -13.98 -2.90 31.85
C GLN A 430 -14.22 -2.44 30.42
N TRP A 431 -14.64 -3.34 29.52
CA TRP A 431 -14.82 -3.02 28.10
C TRP A 431 -15.83 -1.88 27.87
N ALA A 432 -16.86 -1.77 28.72
CA ALA A 432 -17.90 -0.75 28.62
C ALA A 432 -17.39 0.68 28.95
N GLN A 433 -16.21 0.77 29.56
CA GLN A 433 -15.53 2.05 29.86
C GLN A 433 -14.55 2.45 28.76
N LYS A 434 -14.30 1.57 27.79
CA LYS A 434 -13.38 1.76 26.67
C LYS A 434 -14.16 2.04 25.39
N GLN A 435 -13.52 2.73 24.45
CA GLN A 435 -14.00 2.88 23.07
C GLN A 435 -13.06 2.10 22.16
N ILE A 436 -13.47 0.88 21.78
CA ILE A 436 -12.65 -0.02 20.95
C ILE A 436 -13.05 0.17 19.49
N HIS A 437 -12.07 0.57 18.67
CA HIS A 437 -12.22 0.73 17.23
C HIS A 437 -11.26 -0.21 16.50
N GLY A 438 -11.79 -1.02 15.59
CA GLY A 438 -11.00 -1.87 14.72
C GLY A 438 -10.75 -1.19 13.38
N PHE A 439 -9.50 -1.20 12.92
CA PHE A 439 -9.11 -0.63 11.63
C PHE A 439 -8.47 -1.70 10.76
N TYR A 440 -9.20 -2.12 9.74
CA TYR A 440 -8.87 -3.26 8.89
C TYR A 440 -8.59 -2.83 7.45
N LEU A 441 -7.75 -3.58 6.74
CA LEU A 441 -7.58 -3.40 5.30
C LEU A 441 -8.94 -3.56 4.61
N ALA A 442 -9.70 -4.59 5.00
CA ALA A 442 -11.08 -4.76 4.56
C ALA A 442 -11.89 -5.62 5.54
N THR A 443 -13.21 -5.47 5.47
CA THR A 443 -14.16 -6.25 6.29
C THR A 443 -15.29 -6.80 5.42
N PHE A 444 -15.72 -8.02 5.71
CA PHE A 444 -16.83 -8.69 5.00
C PHE A 444 -18.14 -8.57 5.78
N ALA A 445 -19.25 -8.95 5.16
CA ALA A 445 -20.59 -8.80 5.74
C ALA A 445 -20.74 -9.42 7.13
N GLY A 446 -20.10 -10.57 7.38
CA GLY A 446 -20.11 -11.24 8.69
C GLY A 446 -19.46 -10.44 9.83
N ALA A 447 -18.67 -9.40 9.54
CA ALA A 447 -18.17 -8.50 10.57
C ALA A 447 -19.29 -7.73 11.30
N ASN A 448 -20.48 -7.62 10.71
CA ASN A 448 -21.64 -6.99 11.37
C ASN A 448 -22.07 -7.75 12.64
N ASP A 449 -21.89 -9.07 12.69
CA ASP A 449 -22.32 -9.90 13.84
C ASP A 449 -21.40 -9.73 15.06
N ASN A 450 -20.27 -9.05 14.87
CA ASN A 450 -19.22 -8.87 15.86
C ASN A 450 -19.10 -7.44 16.41
N ARG A 451 -19.91 -6.50 15.90
CA ARG A 451 -19.88 -5.09 16.32
C ARG A 451 -20.81 -4.82 17.51
N SER A 452 -20.54 -3.74 18.22
CA SER A 452 -21.42 -3.17 19.23
C SER A 452 -21.19 -1.66 19.36
N ILE A 453 -21.97 -0.97 20.21
CA ILE A 453 -21.82 0.48 20.43
C ILE A 453 -20.42 0.87 20.93
N TYR A 454 -19.75 0.00 21.69
CA TYR A 454 -18.40 0.20 22.23
C TYR A 454 -17.31 -0.59 21.49
N ASN A 455 -17.68 -1.37 20.46
CA ASN A 455 -16.80 -2.21 19.67
C ASN A 455 -17.10 -2.04 18.18
N LYS A 456 -16.54 -1.01 17.57
CA LYS A 456 -16.79 -0.65 16.17
C LYS A 456 -15.67 -1.18 15.28
N MET A 457 -15.98 -1.45 14.02
CA MET A 457 -15.02 -1.89 13.02
C MET A 457 -15.13 -1.00 11.78
N PHE A 458 -14.01 -0.73 11.14
CA PHE A 458 -13.92 0.01 9.90
C PHE A 458 -12.96 -0.72 8.97
N GLY A 459 -13.39 -0.95 7.73
CA GLY A 459 -12.52 -1.42 6.67
C GLY A 459 -12.25 -0.34 5.63
N TRP A 460 -11.02 -0.27 5.14
CA TRP A 460 -10.59 0.74 4.16
C TRP A 460 -11.07 0.44 2.74
N LEU A 461 -10.76 -0.75 2.22
CA LEU A 461 -11.11 -1.15 0.85
C LEU A 461 -12.54 -1.64 0.75
N THR A 462 -12.98 -2.37 1.78
CA THR A 462 -14.36 -2.82 1.92
C THR A 462 -14.80 -2.64 3.36
N ASN A 463 -16.01 -2.13 3.56
CA ASN A 463 -16.60 -1.93 4.87
C ASN A 463 -17.90 -2.74 4.97
N TYR A 464 -17.89 -3.80 5.78
CA TYR A 464 -19.00 -4.73 5.96
C TYR A 464 -19.50 -5.35 4.64
N GLY A 465 -18.58 -5.74 3.75
CA GLY A 465 -18.93 -6.38 2.48
C GLY A 465 -19.15 -5.41 1.30
N HIS A 466 -18.94 -4.11 1.48
CA HIS A 466 -19.15 -3.12 0.41
C HIS A 466 -17.87 -2.35 0.06
N PRO A 467 -17.57 -2.14 -1.24
CA PRO A 467 -18.34 -2.60 -2.40
C PRO A 467 -18.13 -4.11 -2.68
N GLN A 468 -19.13 -4.74 -3.31
CA GLN A 468 -19.20 -6.20 -3.47
C GLN A 468 -18.14 -6.73 -4.44
N ASP A 469 -17.88 -6.01 -5.53
CA ASP A 469 -16.89 -6.36 -6.55
C ASP A 469 -15.48 -6.55 -5.94
N LYS A 470 -15.08 -5.68 -5.01
CA LYS A 470 -13.82 -5.83 -4.28
C LYS A 470 -13.84 -7.03 -3.33
N CYS A 471 -14.97 -7.31 -2.68
CA CYS A 471 -15.12 -8.49 -1.84
C CYS A 471 -14.97 -9.77 -2.66
N ASP A 472 -15.56 -9.83 -3.86
CA ASP A 472 -15.46 -10.98 -4.75
C ASP A 472 -14.01 -11.22 -5.20
N LEU A 473 -13.24 -10.15 -5.43
CA LEU A 473 -11.81 -10.24 -5.72
C LEU A 473 -11.02 -10.79 -4.52
N PHE A 474 -11.28 -10.31 -3.31
CA PHE A 474 -10.65 -10.90 -2.12
C PHE A 474 -10.98 -12.39 -1.97
N LEU A 475 -12.26 -12.76 -2.12
CA LEU A 475 -12.74 -14.14 -2.00
C LEU A 475 -12.32 -15.07 -3.17
N SER A 476 -11.65 -14.54 -4.19
CA SER A 476 -11.17 -15.30 -5.36
C SER A 476 -9.63 -15.41 -5.44
N GLY A 477 -8.95 -15.28 -4.29
CA GLY A 477 -7.51 -15.46 -4.14
C GLY A 477 -6.80 -14.29 -3.46
N GLY A 478 -7.48 -13.15 -3.30
CA GLY A 478 -6.89 -11.97 -2.69
C GLY A 478 -6.60 -12.11 -1.19
N VAL A 479 -7.42 -12.86 -0.46
CA VAL A 479 -7.19 -13.15 0.96
C VAL A 479 -5.86 -13.86 1.15
N GLU A 480 -5.64 -14.96 0.42
CA GLU A 480 -4.47 -15.81 0.60
C GLU A 480 -3.19 -15.13 0.10
N ILE A 481 -3.29 -14.35 -0.98
CA ILE A 481 -2.18 -13.54 -1.50
C ILE A 481 -1.82 -12.42 -0.51
N MET A 482 -2.80 -11.80 0.14
CA MET A 482 -2.57 -10.80 1.19
C MET A 482 -1.91 -11.40 2.42
N GLU A 483 -2.44 -12.51 2.93
CA GLU A 483 -1.88 -13.20 4.09
C GLU A 483 -0.44 -13.70 3.83
N PHE A 484 -0.11 -14.06 2.59
CA PHE A 484 1.27 -14.33 2.21
C PHE A 484 2.19 -13.11 2.37
N ALA A 485 1.76 -11.95 1.88
CA ALA A 485 2.56 -10.73 2.01
C ALA A 485 2.71 -10.28 3.47
N MET A 486 1.72 -10.56 4.32
CA MET A 486 1.71 -10.21 5.74
C MET A 486 2.32 -11.27 6.66
N ALA A 487 2.72 -12.42 6.12
CA ALA A 487 3.22 -13.54 6.90
C ALA A 487 4.45 -13.16 7.74
N ASP A 488 4.40 -13.51 9.02
CA ASP A 488 5.46 -13.22 9.97
C ASP A 488 6.03 -14.49 10.62
N ASN A 489 7.28 -14.41 11.07
CA ASN A 489 8.06 -15.54 11.58
C ASN A 489 7.88 -15.82 13.08
N THR A 490 6.97 -15.12 13.78
CA THR A 490 6.79 -15.34 15.22
C THR A 490 6.03 -16.61 15.58
N GLY A 491 5.44 -17.32 14.61
CA GLY A 491 4.52 -18.42 14.87
C GLY A 491 3.16 -17.96 15.43
N SER A 492 2.17 -18.85 15.41
CA SER A 492 0.83 -18.56 15.96
C SER A 492 0.84 -18.61 17.48
N THR A 493 0.12 -17.70 18.14
CA THR A 493 -0.09 -17.77 19.61
C THR A 493 -1.02 -18.95 19.92
N ILE A 494 -0.55 -19.96 20.65
CA ILE A 494 -1.34 -21.16 21.01
C ILE A 494 -1.90 -21.09 22.42
N GLY A 495 -1.38 -20.19 23.26
CA GLY A 495 -1.86 -20.00 24.62
C GLY A 495 -1.03 -18.97 25.37
N TYR A 496 -1.15 -18.99 26.69
CA TYR A 496 -0.45 -18.08 27.58
C TYR A 496 0.14 -18.86 28.76
N LYS A 497 1.20 -18.33 29.37
CA LYS A 497 1.82 -18.89 30.57
C LYS A 497 2.04 -17.77 31.59
N LYS A 498 1.74 -18.06 32.86
CA LYS A 498 2.06 -17.16 33.97
C LYS A 498 3.54 -17.33 34.38
N THR A 499 4.23 -16.21 34.51
CA THR A 499 5.61 -16.08 34.99
C THR A 499 5.66 -15.11 36.18
N GLU A 500 6.83 -14.94 36.78
CA GLU A 500 7.03 -13.97 37.87
C GLU A 500 6.80 -12.52 37.39
N ASP A 501 7.17 -12.22 36.14
CA ASP A 501 7.03 -10.89 35.52
C ASP A 501 5.65 -10.62 34.86
N GLY A 502 4.70 -11.56 34.94
CA GLY A 502 3.36 -11.40 34.37
C GLY A 502 2.89 -12.59 33.51
N ILE A 503 2.13 -12.31 32.46
CA ILE A 503 1.60 -13.34 31.55
C ILE A 503 2.28 -13.17 30.19
N ILE A 504 2.88 -14.24 29.69
CA ILE A 504 3.56 -14.25 28.39
C ILE A 504 2.84 -15.16 27.38
N PRO A 505 2.84 -14.82 26.08
CA PRO A 505 2.28 -15.66 25.04
C PRO A 505 3.15 -16.91 24.79
N VAL A 506 2.51 -18.05 24.56
CA VAL A 506 3.16 -19.29 24.08
C VAL A 506 2.89 -19.41 22.59
N ARG A 507 3.95 -19.67 21.80
CA ARG A 507 3.91 -19.66 20.34
C ARG A 507 4.22 -21.04 19.76
N GLU A 508 3.62 -21.32 18.61
CA GLU A 508 3.91 -22.52 17.81
C GLU A 508 5.32 -22.44 17.21
N ASP A 509 6.03 -23.57 17.20
CA ASP A 509 7.29 -23.70 16.46
C ASP A 509 7.04 -23.73 14.95
N SER A 510 7.93 -23.08 14.18
CA SER A 510 7.81 -23.06 12.72
C SER A 510 8.29 -24.37 12.11
N SER A 511 7.45 -25.01 11.32
CA SER A 511 7.82 -26.19 10.53
C SER A 511 8.80 -25.84 9.40
N GLY A 512 9.53 -26.82 8.85
CA GLY A 512 10.46 -26.59 7.74
C GLY A 512 9.79 -26.02 6.48
N SER A 513 8.55 -26.42 6.19
CA SER A 513 7.76 -25.89 5.08
C SER A 513 7.28 -24.44 5.31
N GLU A 514 6.98 -24.07 6.55
CA GLU A 514 6.66 -22.69 6.94
C GLU A 514 7.90 -21.79 6.79
N ILE A 515 9.08 -22.27 7.16
CA ILE A 515 10.33 -21.51 6.99
C ILE A 515 10.58 -21.15 5.51
N GLU A 516 10.40 -22.10 4.59
CA GLU A 516 10.54 -21.83 3.14
C GLU A 516 9.48 -20.86 2.60
N TYR A 517 8.26 -20.95 3.12
CA TYR A 517 7.19 -19.99 2.80
C TYR A 517 7.55 -18.58 3.28
N LEU A 518 8.05 -18.44 4.51
CA LEU A 518 8.46 -17.18 5.11
C LEU A 518 9.67 -16.56 4.39
N LYS A 519 10.62 -17.36 3.88
CA LYS A 519 11.70 -16.84 3.02
C LYS A 519 11.18 -16.17 1.75
N LYS A 520 10.15 -16.74 1.13
CA LYS A 520 9.48 -16.13 -0.03
C LYS A 520 8.74 -14.85 0.36
N ALA A 521 8.03 -14.86 1.49
CA ALA A 521 7.34 -13.68 2.01
C ALA A 521 8.32 -12.54 2.30
N ALA A 522 9.47 -12.84 2.92
CA ALA A 522 10.51 -11.85 3.22
C ALA A 522 11.08 -11.16 1.96
N ARG A 523 11.24 -11.89 0.84
CA ARG A 523 11.63 -11.30 -0.45
C ARG A 523 10.60 -10.29 -0.94
N LEU A 524 9.31 -10.62 -0.84
CA LEU A 524 8.23 -9.70 -1.19
C LEU A 524 8.21 -8.49 -0.23
N GLN A 525 8.31 -8.71 1.07
CA GLN A 525 8.34 -7.66 2.07
C GLN A 525 9.52 -6.71 1.89
N SER A 526 10.69 -7.20 1.47
CA SER A 526 11.83 -6.33 1.15
C SER A 526 11.50 -5.33 0.03
N GLY A 527 10.69 -5.73 -0.95
CA GLY A 527 10.20 -4.84 -2.00
C GLY A 527 9.22 -3.79 -1.49
N ILE A 528 8.36 -4.16 -0.54
CA ILE A 528 7.47 -3.22 0.15
C ILE A 528 8.31 -2.14 0.85
N ILE A 529 9.32 -2.54 1.63
CA ILE A 529 10.19 -1.58 2.33
C ILE A 529 10.96 -0.68 1.35
N SER A 530 11.49 -1.24 0.26
CA SER A 530 12.12 -0.43 -0.81
C SER A 530 11.16 0.61 -1.40
N PHE A 531 9.87 0.29 -1.53
CA PHE A 531 8.86 1.25 -1.95
C PHE A 531 8.66 2.36 -0.91
N PHE A 532 8.57 2.03 0.38
CA PHE A 532 8.44 3.04 1.44
C PHE A 532 9.64 3.98 1.50
N GLU A 533 10.87 3.47 1.31
CA GLU A 533 12.05 4.33 1.18
C GLU A 533 11.99 5.21 -0.09
N TYR A 534 11.47 4.68 -1.20
CA TYR A 534 11.27 5.46 -2.42
C TYR A 534 10.27 6.61 -2.21
N VAL A 535 9.14 6.40 -1.53
CA VAL A 535 8.12 7.43 -1.29
C VAL A 535 8.29 8.22 0.01
N LYS A 536 9.33 7.94 0.81
CA LYS A 536 9.58 8.55 2.12
C LYS A 536 9.46 10.08 2.15
N PRO A 537 9.98 10.85 1.16
CA PRO A 537 9.80 12.30 1.16
C PRO A 537 8.33 12.76 1.11
N LEU A 538 7.47 12.02 0.40
CA LEU A 538 6.03 12.31 0.35
C LEU A 538 5.35 12.06 1.70
N ILE A 539 5.77 11.00 2.40
CA ILE A 539 5.23 10.66 3.73
C ILE A 539 5.68 11.69 4.77
N GLN A 540 6.95 12.10 4.73
CA GLN A 540 7.53 13.09 5.64
C GLN A 540 6.88 14.47 5.57
N LYS A 541 6.22 14.82 4.44
CA LYS A 541 5.38 16.03 4.37
C LYS A 541 4.22 16.00 5.38
N GLY A 542 3.81 14.82 5.84
CA GLY A 542 2.81 14.64 6.90
C GLY A 542 1.34 14.76 6.45
N ASN A 543 1.08 15.01 5.17
CA ASN A 543 -0.27 15.10 4.62
C ASN A 543 -0.83 13.73 4.20
N TYR A 544 -1.12 12.88 5.19
CA TYR A 544 -1.64 11.52 4.95
C TYR A 544 -3.02 11.51 4.27
N ALA A 545 -3.76 12.62 4.30
CA ALA A 545 -5.04 12.74 3.59
C ALA A 545 -4.85 12.63 2.06
N ALA A 546 -3.73 13.13 1.54
CA ALA A 546 -3.33 13.03 0.14
C ALA A 546 -3.07 11.59 -0.32
N LEU A 547 -2.64 10.72 0.61
CA LEU A 547 -2.07 9.40 0.34
C LEU A 547 -3.02 8.24 0.71
N ASN A 548 -4.28 8.50 1.09
CA ASN A 548 -5.23 7.47 1.54
C ASN A 548 -6.20 6.95 0.44
N SER A 549 -5.91 7.22 -0.83
CA SER A 549 -6.78 6.84 -1.94
C SER A 549 -6.83 5.33 -2.16
N VAL A 550 -8.04 4.80 -2.38
CA VAL A 550 -8.25 3.39 -2.74
C VAL A 550 -7.69 3.05 -4.14
N VAL A 551 -7.37 4.04 -4.99
CA VAL A 551 -6.69 3.83 -6.29
C VAL A 551 -5.33 3.17 -6.11
N LEU A 552 -4.67 3.40 -4.97
CA LEU A 552 -3.40 2.75 -4.62
C LEU A 552 -3.52 1.21 -4.47
N SER A 553 -4.73 0.67 -4.36
CA SER A 553 -4.99 -0.78 -4.33
C SER A 553 -5.21 -1.41 -5.71
N GLU A 554 -5.34 -0.61 -6.78
CA GLU A 554 -5.62 -1.12 -8.12
C GLU A 554 -4.58 -2.13 -8.63
N PRO A 555 -3.26 -1.92 -8.46
CA PRO A 555 -2.27 -2.92 -8.86
C PRO A 555 -2.47 -4.29 -8.20
N PHE A 556 -2.98 -4.31 -6.96
CA PHE A 556 -3.27 -5.54 -6.22
C PHE A 556 -4.50 -6.26 -6.76
N PHE A 557 -5.57 -5.51 -7.07
CA PHE A 557 -6.75 -6.09 -7.69
C PHE A 557 -6.48 -6.55 -9.13
N GLU A 558 -5.64 -5.84 -9.89
CA GLU A 558 -5.19 -6.28 -11.21
C GLU A 558 -4.30 -7.53 -11.11
N LEU A 559 -3.46 -7.64 -10.08
CA LEU A 559 -2.73 -8.89 -9.81
C LEU A 559 -3.70 -10.05 -9.62
N ILE A 560 -4.77 -9.90 -8.83
CA ILE A 560 -5.73 -10.99 -8.58
C ILE A 560 -6.50 -11.35 -9.86
N ALA A 561 -7.07 -10.36 -10.54
CA ALA A 561 -7.97 -10.57 -11.67
C ALA A 561 -7.21 -10.92 -12.96
N ARG A 562 -6.03 -10.33 -13.15
CA ARG A 562 -5.31 -10.33 -14.42
C ARG A 562 -3.77 -10.39 -14.23
N PRO A 563 -3.23 -11.40 -13.53
CA PRO A 563 -1.79 -11.50 -13.29
C PRO A 563 -0.96 -11.70 -14.56
N SER A 564 0.13 -10.95 -14.69
CA SER A 564 1.15 -11.19 -15.73
C SER A 564 1.80 -12.58 -15.59
N SER A 565 2.50 -13.03 -16.64
CA SER A 565 3.20 -14.31 -16.61
C SER A 565 4.24 -14.40 -15.50
N SER A 566 5.02 -13.33 -15.26
CA SER A 566 6.02 -13.30 -14.18
C SER A 566 5.38 -13.37 -12.80
N GLN A 567 4.25 -12.68 -12.60
CA GLN A 567 3.48 -12.73 -11.35
C GLN A 567 2.88 -14.13 -11.10
N LEU A 568 2.33 -14.77 -12.13
CA LEU A 568 1.84 -16.14 -12.04
C LEU A 568 2.95 -17.11 -11.66
N ASP A 569 4.10 -17.05 -12.33
CA ASP A 569 5.22 -17.95 -12.07
C ASP A 569 5.77 -17.75 -10.63
N ALA A 570 5.78 -16.51 -10.13
CA ALA A 570 6.23 -16.19 -8.78
C ALA A 570 5.28 -16.67 -7.67
N LEU A 571 3.95 -16.55 -7.87
CA LEU A 571 2.96 -16.76 -6.80
C LEU A 571 2.19 -18.08 -6.86
N SER A 572 2.09 -18.71 -8.03
CA SER A 572 1.18 -19.85 -8.21
C SER A 572 1.52 -21.09 -7.39
N SER A 573 2.81 -21.31 -7.14
CA SER A 573 3.32 -22.43 -6.34
C SER A 573 3.23 -22.19 -4.82
N LEU A 574 2.77 -21.01 -4.40
CA LEU A 574 2.56 -20.73 -2.98
C LEU A 574 1.45 -21.63 -2.43
N THR A 575 1.60 -21.95 -1.14
CA THR A 575 0.66 -22.80 -0.42
C THR A 575 0.07 -22.03 0.76
N HIS A 576 -1.19 -22.28 1.06
CA HIS A 576 -1.94 -21.60 2.12
C HIS A 576 -2.54 -22.62 3.09
N SER A 577 -2.62 -22.28 4.39
CA SER A 577 -3.18 -23.13 5.45
C SER A 577 -4.39 -22.47 6.09
N GLU A 578 -5.55 -23.12 6.06
CA GLU A 578 -6.78 -22.61 6.66
C GLU A 578 -6.91 -22.90 8.18
N SER A 579 -6.10 -23.80 8.74
CA SER A 579 -6.31 -24.28 10.11
C SER A 579 -5.95 -23.24 11.17
N ALA A 580 -6.90 -22.89 12.04
CA ALA A 580 -6.65 -22.07 13.21
C ALA A 580 -5.66 -22.80 14.16
N GLY A 581 -4.43 -22.29 14.24
CA GLY A 581 -3.39 -22.83 15.13
C GLY A 581 -2.70 -24.11 14.65
N SER A 582 -2.71 -24.41 13.34
CA SER A 582 -1.87 -25.46 12.78
C SER A 582 -1.40 -25.11 11.36
N ASN A 583 -0.10 -25.25 11.11
CA ASN A 583 0.53 -24.97 9.81
C ASN A 583 0.80 -26.22 8.94
N ALA A 584 0.36 -27.41 9.37
CA ALA A 584 0.78 -28.69 8.79
C ALA A 584 0.12 -29.03 7.44
N GLU A 585 -1.12 -28.58 7.19
CA GLU A 585 -1.87 -28.88 5.98
C GLU A 585 -1.97 -27.63 5.10
N ARG A 586 -1.30 -27.64 3.93
CA ARG A 586 -1.25 -26.49 3.01
C ARG A 586 -1.69 -26.87 1.60
N ILE A 587 -2.51 -26.04 0.97
CA ILE A 587 -3.01 -26.22 -0.39
C ILE A 587 -2.40 -25.16 -1.31
N VAL A 588 -2.01 -25.56 -2.52
CA VAL A 588 -1.44 -24.66 -3.54
C VAL A 588 -2.49 -23.64 -4.02
N LEU A 589 -2.13 -22.35 -4.10
CA LEU A 589 -3.05 -21.28 -4.51
C LEU A 589 -3.67 -21.51 -5.90
N ALA A 590 -2.85 -21.94 -6.86
CA ALA A 590 -3.24 -22.26 -8.23
C ALA A 590 -2.48 -23.48 -8.77
N LYS A 591 -3.10 -24.66 -8.68
CA LYS A 591 -2.49 -25.93 -9.10
C LYS A 591 -2.32 -26.00 -10.63
N LYS A 592 -1.12 -26.36 -11.08
CA LYS A 592 -0.85 -26.69 -12.48
C LYS A 592 -1.27 -28.14 -12.76
N LEU A 593 -2.16 -28.33 -13.72
CA LEU A 593 -2.67 -29.65 -14.10
C LEU A 593 -1.75 -30.36 -15.11
N PRO A 594 -1.83 -31.71 -15.18
CA PRO A 594 -1.20 -32.49 -16.24
C PRO A 594 -1.65 -32.04 -17.64
N LEU A 595 -0.81 -32.26 -18.65
CA LEU A 595 -1.07 -31.80 -20.03
C LEU A 595 -2.42 -32.29 -20.58
N LYS A 596 -2.81 -33.53 -20.27
CA LYS A 596 -4.07 -34.14 -20.68
C LYS A 596 -5.27 -33.30 -20.23
N ASP A 597 -5.33 -32.98 -18.94
CA ASP A 597 -6.46 -32.24 -18.34
C ASP A 597 -6.49 -30.77 -18.76
N LYS A 598 -5.35 -30.22 -19.18
CA LYS A 598 -5.26 -28.89 -19.80
C LYS A 598 -5.79 -28.87 -21.23
N LEU A 599 -5.50 -29.90 -22.01
CA LEU A 599 -5.93 -30.00 -23.41
C LEU A 599 -7.40 -30.41 -23.53
N PHE A 600 -7.92 -31.19 -22.59
CA PHE A 600 -9.30 -31.67 -22.56
C PHE A 600 -9.92 -31.41 -21.19
N PRO A 601 -10.40 -30.18 -20.92
CA PRO A 601 -11.03 -29.85 -19.65
C PRO A 601 -12.28 -30.73 -19.43
N GLY A 602 -12.23 -31.56 -18.40
CA GLY A 602 -13.35 -32.41 -17.98
C GLY A 602 -13.67 -32.20 -16.50
N GLU A 603 -14.29 -33.19 -15.87
CA GLU A 603 -14.68 -33.13 -14.45
C GLU A 603 -13.50 -32.81 -13.53
N ASN A 604 -12.31 -33.34 -13.80
CA ASN A 604 -11.12 -33.06 -13.00
C ASN A 604 -10.73 -31.58 -13.04
N TYR A 605 -10.85 -30.92 -14.20
CA TYR A 605 -10.56 -29.49 -14.32
C TYR A 605 -11.54 -28.65 -13.49
N ILE A 606 -12.83 -28.96 -13.56
CA ILE A 606 -13.88 -28.25 -12.81
C ILE A 606 -13.69 -28.46 -11.31
N LYS A 607 -13.41 -29.69 -10.89
CA LYS A 607 -13.12 -30.03 -9.50
C LYS A 607 -11.94 -29.23 -8.94
N GLU A 608 -10.81 -29.21 -9.67
CA GLU A 608 -9.59 -28.52 -9.24
C GLU A 608 -9.76 -26.98 -9.30
N LEU A 609 -10.50 -26.46 -10.29
CA LEU A 609 -10.84 -25.03 -10.35
C LEU A 609 -11.69 -24.61 -9.14
N ASN A 610 -12.68 -25.41 -8.76
CA ASN A 610 -13.53 -25.12 -7.60
C ASN A 610 -12.77 -25.24 -6.27
N ALA A 611 -11.76 -26.11 -6.21
CA ALA A 611 -10.89 -26.26 -5.05
C ALA A 611 -9.83 -25.13 -4.95
N SER A 612 -9.43 -24.53 -6.07
CA SER A 612 -8.41 -23.49 -6.12
C SER A 612 -8.84 -22.22 -5.38
N TYR A 613 -7.93 -21.67 -4.56
CA TYR A 613 -8.12 -20.35 -3.95
C TYR A 613 -8.07 -19.24 -5.01
N TRP A 614 -7.04 -19.25 -5.84
CA TRP A 614 -6.85 -18.25 -6.87
C TRP A 614 -7.37 -18.70 -8.24
N LYS A 615 -8.66 -18.45 -8.46
CA LYS A 615 -9.40 -18.96 -9.65
C LYS A 615 -8.81 -18.47 -10.97
N GLU A 616 -8.51 -17.17 -11.09
CA GLU A 616 -7.94 -16.62 -12.32
C GLU A 616 -6.48 -17.07 -12.55
N GLY A 617 -5.71 -17.21 -11.47
CA GLY A 617 -4.39 -17.82 -11.52
C GLY A 617 -4.42 -19.24 -12.08
N PHE A 618 -5.35 -20.06 -11.57
CA PHE A 618 -5.57 -21.42 -12.05
C PHE A 618 -5.95 -21.46 -13.53
N LYS A 619 -6.92 -20.63 -13.96
CA LYS A 619 -7.35 -20.56 -15.36
C LYS A 619 -6.20 -20.19 -16.30
N ARG A 620 -5.37 -19.21 -15.94
CA ARG A 620 -4.26 -18.75 -16.79
C ARG A 620 -3.14 -19.79 -16.92
N ILE A 621 -2.76 -20.44 -15.82
CA ILE A 621 -1.71 -21.48 -15.83
C ILE A 621 -2.14 -22.72 -16.61
N ASN A 622 -3.44 -23.02 -16.57
CA ASN A 622 -4.03 -24.17 -17.24
C ASN A 622 -4.63 -23.85 -18.62
N ARG A 623 -4.48 -22.61 -19.13
CA ARG A 623 -4.94 -22.21 -20.47
C ARG A 623 -4.16 -22.93 -21.57
N LYS A 624 -4.84 -23.28 -22.66
CA LYS A 624 -4.21 -23.78 -23.88
C LYS A 624 -3.36 -22.68 -24.52
N LYS A 625 -2.03 -22.78 -24.47
CA LYS A 625 -1.10 -21.81 -25.11
C LYS A 625 -1.21 -21.75 -26.65
N PHE A 626 -1.95 -22.65 -27.29
CA PHE A 626 -1.98 -22.82 -28.75
C PHE A 626 -2.74 -21.73 -29.55
N TRP A 627 -3.43 -20.79 -28.91
CA TRP A 627 -4.30 -19.81 -29.60
C TRP A 627 -3.97 -18.33 -29.30
N VAL A 628 -2.72 -18.00 -28.98
CA VAL A 628 -2.29 -16.58 -28.87
C VAL A 628 -1.85 -16.00 -30.23
N LYS A 629 -1.65 -16.85 -31.26
CA LYS A 629 -1.25 -16.38 -32.59
C LYS A 629 -2.42 -16.00 -33.52
N TYR A 630 -3.68 -16.13 -33.07
CA TYR A 630 -4.87 -15.91 -33.91
C TYR A 630 -6.07 -15.34 -33.13
N ASN A 631 -5.87 -14.33 -32.30
CA ASN A 631 -6.94 -13.42 -31.85
C ASN A 631 -6.38 -12.05 -31.53
#